data_AF-Q9SL28-F1
#
_entry.id   AF-Q9SL28-F1
#
_cell.length_a   1.000
_cell.length_b   1.000
_cell.length_c   1.000
_cell.angle_alpha   90.00
_cell.angle_beta   90.00
_cell.angle_gamma   90.00
#
_symmetry.space_group_name_H-M   'P 1'
#
loop_
_entity.id
_entity.type
_entity.pdbx_description
1 polymer ?
#
loop_
_entity_poly.entity_id
_entity_poly.type
_entity_poly.pdbx_seq_one_letter_code
_entity_poly.pdbx_strand_id
1 'polypeptide(L)'
;MGSGKTNRPSVRHPSHNHPLRVFNSKEEDEIICSGCEHDLIGQAFKCTKSECDYFLHKSCFDLPGEIHHKSHTNHPLTLLHSPPNGLSTYTCDACGEYGSAFTYHCSECKYHVHVGCAFVPENVKREDHEHPLTLLYNTPCKGRKDGVVFICDVCEVDVSENLWVYYCKECDYGTHVHSCTTNEDNGPKKGGEEEGESSSLSTSRIKSLMEAEKEMREMAIIHQLQLDALDAAGSYVGSWEPRRKDYW
;
A
#
# COMPACT_ATOMS: atom_id res chain seq x y z
N MET A 1 -46.79 5.51 0.04
CA MET A 1 -45.53 4.90 -0.47
C MET A 1 -44.57 4.82 0.69
N GLY A 2 -44.37 3.62 1.25
CA GLY A 2 -43.41 3.44 2.33
C GLY A 2 -42.01 3.57 1.77
N SER A 3 -41.31 4.67 2.06
CA SER A 3 -39.86 4.74 1.90
C SER A 3 -39.27 3.75 2.90
N GLY A 4 -39.17 2.48 2.48
CA GLY A 4 -38.47 1.45 3.22
C GLY A 4 -37.05 1.96 3.40
N LYS A 5 -36.75 2.52 4.58
CA LYS A 5 -35.38 2.77 4.99
C LYS A 5 -34.74 1.39 5.04
N THR A 6 -34.09 0.97 3.96
CA THR A 6 -33.23 -0.21 3.97
C THR A 6 -32.22 0.06 5.06
N ASN A 7 -32.39 -0.57 6.22
CA ASN A 7 -31.50 -0.44 7.34
C ASN A 7 -30.18 -1.12 6.95
N ARG A 8 -29.31 -0.39 6.25
CA ARG A 8 -28.00 -0.92 5.88
C ARG A 8 -27.23 -1.12 7.20
N PRO A 9 -26.67 -2.31 7.47
CA PRO A 9 -25.91 -2.54 8.69
C PRO A 9 -24.80 -1.51 8.88
N SER A 10 -24.64 -1.05 10.12
CA SER A 10 -23.57 -0.15 10.54
C SER A 10 -22.71 -0.81 11.62
N VAL A 11 -21.45 -0.41 11.68
CA VAL A 11 -20.43 -0.94 12.60
C VAL A 11 -19.75 0.22 13.33
N ARG A 12 -19.13 -0.05 14.48
CA ARG A 12 -18.30 0.92 15.20
C ARG A 12 -16.82 0.60 14.94
N HIS A 13 -15.97 1.62 15.01
CA HIS A 13 -14.53 1.46 14.92
C HIS A 13 -13.84 2.33 15.99
N PRO A 14 -12.79 1.86 16.69
CA PRO A 14 -12.18 2.61 17.79
C PRO A 14 -11.61 3.99 17.42
N SER A 15 -11.24 4.19 16.16
CA SER A 15 -10.71 5.47 15.67
C SER A 15 -11.76 6.56 15.42
N HIS A 16 -13.07 6.26 15.52
CA HIS A 16 -14.11 7.21 15.14
C HIS A 16 -15.39 7.07 15.97
N ASN A 17 -16.01 8.21 16.31
CA ASN A 17 -17.13 8.25 17.27
C ASN A 17 -18.51 8.03 16.65
N HIS A 18 -18.63 8.05 15.33
CA HIS A 18 -19.87 7.77 14.63
C HIS A 18 -19.88 6.34 14.06
N PRO A 19 -21.05 5.71 13.92
CA PRO A 19 -21.17 4.46 13.17
C PRO A 19 -20.65 4.63 11.74
N LEU A 20 -20.01 3.59 11.23
CA LEU A 20 -19.58 3.48 9.86
C LEU A 20 -20.48 2.50 9.12
N ARG A 21 -20.61 2.68 7.81
CA ARG A 21 -21.26 1.72 6.92
C ARG A 21 -20.32 1.34 5.79
N VAL A 22 -20.45 0.10 5.33
CA VAL A 22 -19.78 -0.32 4.11
C VAL A 22 -20.28 0.54 2.94
N PHE A 23 -19.39 0.87 2.02
CA PHE A 23 -19.68 1.45 0.71
C PHE A 23 -18.62 0.97 -0.29
N ASN A 24 -18.81 1.28 -1.57
CA ASN A 24 -17.79 1.07 -2.58
C ASN A 24 -17.41 2.44 -3.11
N SER A 25 -16.13 2.76 -3.10
CA SER A 25 -15.57 3.94 -3.77
C SER A 25 -15.05 3.57 -5.15
N LYS A 26 -14.94 4.58 -6.00
CA LYS A 26 -14.26 4.52 -7.29
C LYS A 26 -13.07 5.49 -7.29
N GLU A 27 -12.20 5.35 -8.26
CA GLU A 27 -11.04 6.24 -8.44
C GLU A 27 -11.49 7.70 -8.60
N GLU A 28 -12.58 7.96 -9.33
CA GLU A 28 -13.08 9.32 -9.58
C GLU A 28 -13.67 9.98 -8.33
N ASP A 29 -13.88 9.23 -7.23
CA ASP A 29 -14.35 9.81 -5.97
C ASP A 29 -13.22 10.55 -5.22
N GLU A 30 -11.95 10.31 -5.57
CA GLU A 30 -10.75 10.93 -4.97
C GLU A 30 -10.74 10.89 -3.43
N ILE A 31 -11.31 9.83 -2.84
CA ILE A 31 -11.42 9.68 -1.40
C ILE A 31 -10.09 9.21 -0.82
N ILE A 32 -9.62 9.90 0.22
CA ILE A 32 -8.44 9.49 1.00
C ILE A 32 -8.86 8.74 2.25
N CYS A 33 -8.21 7.61 2.52
CA CYS A 33 -8.40 6.86 3.75
C CYS A 33 -7.84 7.61 4.96
N SER A 34 -8.69 7.85 5.97
CA SER A 34 -8.31 8.48 7.25
C SER A 34 -7.36 7.62 8.10
N GLY A 35 -7.14 6.35 7.73
CA GLY A 35 -6.27 5.43 8.44
C GLY A 35 -4.83 5.40 7.91
N CYS A 36 -4.64 5.50 6.59
CA CYS A 36 -3.31 5.36 5.98
C CYS A 36 -2.94 6.50 5.03
N GLU A 37 -3.80 7.50 4.82
CA GLU A 37 -3.55 8.67 3.95
C GLU A 37 -3.34 8.34 2.46
N HIS A 38 -3.77 7.14 2.03
CA HIS A 38 -3.75 6.74 0.62
C HIS A 38 -5.15 6.71 0.01
N ASP A 39 -5.19 6.80 -1.31
CA ASP A 39 -6.41 6.75 -2.12
C ASP A 39 -7.21 5.48 -1.83
N LEU A 40 -8.52 5.64 -1.74
CA LEU A 40 -9.45 4.60 -1.34
C LEU A 40 -10.26 4.18 -2.56
N ILE A 41 -9.96 2.98 -3.05
CA ILE A 41 -10.62 2.36 -4.20
C ILE A 41 -11.24 1.03 -3.77
N GLY A 42 -12.48 0.77 -4.20
CA GLY A 42 -13.18 -0.47 -3.91
C GLY A 42 -13.96 -0.46 -2.60
N GLN A 43 -14.11 -1.63 -1.96
CA GLN A 43 -14.94 -1.77 -0.76
C GLN A 43 -14.27 -1.12 0.46
N ALA A 44 -15.02 -0.27 1.15
CA ALA A 44 -14.52 0.55 2.24
C ALA A 44 -15.63 0.90 3.24
N PHE A 45 -15.25 1.63 4.29
CA PHE A 45 -16.16 2.13 5.32
C PHE A 45 -16.23 3.65 5.29
N LYS A 46 -17.44 4.20 5.37
CA LYS A 46 -17.67 5.64 5.52
C LYS A 46 -18.56 5.96 6.71
N CYS A 47 -18.35 7.13 7.29
CA CYS A 47 -19.21 7.65 8.34
C CYS A 47 -20.68 7.74 7.90
N THR A 48 -21.61 7.48 8.82
CA THR A 48 -23.05 7.64 8.57
C THR A 48 -23.53 9.09 8.68
N LYS A 49 -22.74 9.99 9.29
CA LYS A 49 -23.08 11.41 9.43
C LYS A 49 -22.75 12.15 8.13
N SER A 50 -23.68 12.99 7.66
CA SER A 50 -23.65 13.66 6.34
C SER A 50 -22.53 14.70 6.15
N GLU A 51 -21.86 15.11 7.22
CA GLU A 51 -20.83 16.17 7.23
C GLU A 51 -19.57 15.67 7.95
N CYS A 52 -19.25 14.38 7.76
CA CYS A 52 -18.13 13.76 8.45
C CYS A 52 -17.32 12.95 7.44
N ASP A 53 -16.20 13.53 7.02
CA ASP A 53 -15.30 12.96 6.02
C ASP A 53 -14.34 11.96 6.66
N TYR A 54 -14.93 10.90 7.22
CA TYR A 54 -14.19 9.80 7.82
C TYR A 54 -14.38 8.53 7.00
N PHE A 55 -13.27 8.04 6.46
CA PHE A 55 -13.23 6.89 5.56
C PHE A 55 -12.10 5.94 5.94
N LEU A 56 -12.34 4.63 5.79
CA LEU A 56 -11.29 3.61 5.98
C LEU A 56 -11.34 2.59 4.84
N HIS A 57 -10.18 2.23 4.31
CA HIS A 57 -10.06 0.96 3.57
C HIS A 57 -10.55 -0.17 4.46
N LYS A 58 -11.06 -1.24 3.84
CA LYS A 58 -11.35 -2.46 4.59
C LYS A 58 -10.11 -2.97 5.35
N SER A 59 -8.95 -2.99 4.71
CA SER A 59 -7.68 -3.35 5.35
C SER A 59 -7.33 -2.45 6.54
N CYS A 60 -7.60 -1.15 6.47
CA CYS A 60 -7.36 -0.20 7.57
C CYS A 60 -8.35 -0.37 8.72
N PHE A 61 -9.59 -0.78 8.43
CA PHE A 61 -10.59 -1.12 9.45
C PHE A 61 -10.23 -2.41 10.20
N ASP A 62 -9.61 -3.37 9.50
CA ASP A 62 -9.27 -4.70 10.02
C ASP A 62 -7.83 -4.79 10.56
N LEU A 63 -7.11 -3.67 10.71
CA LEU A 63 -5.71 -3.67 11.16
C LEU A 63 -5.58 -4.34 12.54
N PRO A 64 -4.58 -5.22 12.75
CA PRO A 64 -4.32 -5.80 14.05
C PRO A 64 -3.87 -4.71 15.03
N GLY A 65 -4.41 -4.74 16.25
CA GLY A 65 -4.08 -3.79 17.31
C GLY A 65 -2.63 -3.88 17.81
N GLU A 66 -1.96 -5.01 17.54
CA GLU A 66 -0.57 -5.25 17.88
C GLU A 66 0.08 -6.18 16.85
N ILE A 67 1.35 -5.93 16.51
CA ILE A 67 2.15 -6.77 15.62
C ILE A 67 3.55 -7.01 16.21
N HIS A 68 4.14 -8.17 15.88
CA HIS A 68 5.56 -8.45 16.11
C HIS A 68 6.29 -8.29 14.78
N HIS A 69 6.97 -7.16 14.59
CA HIS A 69 7.56 -6.80 13.29
C HIS A 69 9.08 -7.07 13.25
N LYS A 70 9.59 -7.56 12.10
CA LYS A 70 11.00 -7.95 11.93
C LYS A 70 12.00 -6.79 12.06
N SER A 71 11.57 -5.56 11.80
CA SER A 71 12.41 -4.36 12.01
C SER A 71 12.58 -4.00 13.49
N HIS A 72 11.75 -4.54 14.37
CA HIS A 72 11.70 -4.18 15.78
C HIS A 72 11.36 -5.42 16.64
N THR A 73 12.33 -6.32 16.78
CA THR A 73 12.10 -7.66 17.37
C THR A 73 12.01 -7.69 18.89
N ASN A 74 12.49 -6.64 19.57
CA ASN A 74 12.60 -6.63 21.03
C ASN A 74 11.26 -6.36 21.72
N HIS A 75 10.36 -5.62 21.06
CA HIS A 75 9.04 -5.26 21.59
C HIS A 75 7.98 -5.38 20.50
N PRO A 76 6.73 -5.73 20.83
CA PRO A 76 5.64 -5.59 19.89
C PRO A 76 5.38 -4.11 19.57
N LEU A 77 4.77 -3.87 18.41
CA LEU A 77 4.28 -2.55 18.00
C LEU A 77 2.76 -2.50 18.15
N THR A 78 2.27 -1.50 18.87
CA THR A 78 0.83 -1.26 19.08
C THR A 78 0.30 -0.28 18.04
N LEU A 79 -0.89 -0.54 17.51
CA LEU A 79 -1.60 0.37 16.62
C LEU A 79 -2.14 1.59 17.38
N LEU A 80 -1.76 2.78 16.92
CA LEU A 80 -2.39 4.04 17.31
C LEU A 80 -3.19 4.60 16.14
N HIS A 81 -4.39 5.11 16.44
CA HIS A 81 -5.28 5.70 15.44
C HIS A 81 -5.02 7.20 15.19
N SER A 82 -3.95 7.73 15.75
CA SER A 82 -3.49 9.11 15.62
C SER A 82 -2.01 9.17 16.01
N PRO A 83 -1.31 10.28 15.71
CA PRO A 83 0.07 10.45 16.11
C PRO A 83 0.24 10.36 17.65
N PRO A 84 1.38 9.84 18.11
CA PRO A 84 1.68 9.61 19.53
C PRO A 84 1.86 10.93 20.28
N ASN A 85 1.73 10.88 21.61
CA ASN A 85 2.03 11.99 22.53
C ASN A 85 1.23 13.29 22.28
N GLY A 86 0.08 13.22 21.60
CA GLY A 86 -0.74 14.38 21.27
C GLY A 86 -0.12 15.31 20.22
N LEU A 87 0.87 14.84 19.47
CA LEU A 87 1.46 15.55 18.34
C LEU A 87 0.49 15.56 17.15
N SER A 88 0.73 16.47 16.19
CA SER A 88 0.01 16.50 14.93
C SER A 88 0.58 15.54 13.87
N THR A 89 1.84 15.14 14.01
CA THR A 89 2.55 14.26 13.08
C THR A 89 3.58 13.39 13.82
N TYR A 90 4.04 12.34 13.16
CA TYR A 90 5.21 11.55 13.53
C TYR A 90 6.13 11.39 12.31
N THR A 91 7.40 11.05 12.55
CA THR A 91 8.33 10.64 11.48
C THR A 91 8.38 9.12 11.47
N CYS A 92 8.25 8.52 10.29
CA CYS A 92 8.31 7.08 10.13
C CYS A 92 9.77 6.59 10.08
N ASP A 93 10.13 5.66 10.96
CA ASP A 93 11.46 5.03 11.02
C ASP A 93 11.74 4.12 9.81
N ALA A 94 10.73 3.78 9.01
CA ALA A 94 10.92 2.99 7.80
C ALA A 94 11.31 3.84 6.59
N CYS A 95 10.52 4.87 6.28
CA CYS A 95 10.71 5.67 5.06
C CYS A 95 11.23 7.09 5.30
N GLY A 96 11.25 7.57 6.55
CA GLY A 96 11.70 8.92 6.90
C GLY A 96 10.64 10.01 6.69
N GLU A 97 9.52 9.68 6.03
CA GLU A 97 8.44 10.61 5.75
C GLU A 97 7.55 10.85 6.98
N TYR A 98 6.88 12.01 6.99
CA TYR A 98 5.91 12.33 8.02
C TYR A 98 4.61 11.53 7.83
N GLY A 99 3.93 11.23 8.93
CA GLY A 99 2.58 10.67 8.94
C GLY A 99 1.70 11.41 9.92
N SER A 100 0.41 11.54 9.61
CA SER A 100 -0.58 12.15 10.51
C SER A 100 -1.76 11.22 10.84
N ALA A 101 -1.88 10.10 10.14
CA ALA A 101 -2.91 9.08 10.40
C ALA A 101 -2.42 7.95 11.33
N PHE A 102 -2.89 6.72 11.09
CA PHE A 102 -2.59 5.59 11.97
C PHE A 102 -1.11 5.22 11.87
N THR A 103 -0.57 4.68 12.96
CA THR A 103 0.82 4.26 13.06
C THR A 103 0.97 3.02 13.93
N TYR A 104 1.94 2.17 13.60
CA TYR A 104 2.43 1.17 14.54
C TYR A 104 3.56 1.76 15.37
N HIS A 105 3.43 1.65 16.69
CA HIS A 105 4.23 2.38 17.64
C HIS A 105 4.79 1.48 18.75
N CYS A 106 6.05 1.68 19.13
CA CYS A 106 6.63 1.21 20.39
C CYS A 106 6.88 2.39 21.33
N SER A 107 6.22 2.41 22.49
CA SER A 107 6.36 3.47 23.50
C SER A 107 7.72 3.44 24.20
N GLU A 108 8.29 2.24 24.38
CA GLU A 108 9.57 2.04 25.05
C GLU A 108 10.74 2.57 24.21
N CYS A 109 10.72 2.30 22.91
CA CYS A 109 11.80 2.67 22.00
C CYS A 109 11.55 3.98 21.23
N LYS A 110 10.34 4.55 21.31
CA LYS A 110 9.90 5.68 20.46
C LYS A 110 10.07 5.37 18.96
N TYR A 111 9.69 4.15 18.60
CA TYR A 111 9.71 3.65 17.22
C TYR A 111 8.32 3.81 16.60
N HIS A 112 8.25 4.29 15.36
CA HIS A 112 7.03 4.63 14.65
C HIS A 112 7.14 4.20 13.19
N VAL A 113 6.18 3.43 12.69
CA VAL A 113 6.09 3.14 11.25
C VAL A 113 4.68 3.42 10.75
N HIS A 114 4.56 3.93 9.53
CA HIS A 114 3.26 4.01 8.88
C HIS A 114 2.65 2.61 8.80
N VAL A 115 1.33 2.51 8.87
CA VAL A 115 0.63 1.23 8.68
C VAL A 115 0.96 0.61 7.32
N GLY A 116 1.16 1.43 6.28
CA GLY A 116 1.61 0.97 4.97
C GLY A 116 3.04 0.41 5.00
N CYS A 117 3.98 1.09 5.66
CA CYS A 117 5.36 0.62 5.79
C CYS A 117 5.45 -0.71 6.54
N ALA A 118 4.61 -0.93 7.56
CA ALA A 118 4.63 -2.15 8.38
C ALA A 118 4.30 -3.44 7.59
N PHE A 119 3.74 -3.32 6.39
CA PHE A 119 3.32 -4.46 5.56
C PHE A 119 3.89 -4.44 4.14
N VAL A 120 4.95 -3.66 3.89
CA VAL A 120 5.64 -3.73 2.60
C VAL A 120 6.21 -5.14 2.38
N PRO A 121 6.19 -5.67 1.14
CA PRO A 121 6.71 -7.00 0.85
C PRO A 121 8.22 -7.07 1.09
N GLU A 122 8.70 -8.23 1.57
CA GLU A 122 10.12 -8.43 1.87
C GLU A 122 10.99 -8.61 0.62
N ASN A 123 10.38 -9.00 -0.51
CA ASN A 123 11.03 -9.07 -1.80
C ASN A 123 10.14 -8.44 -2.86
N VAL A 124 10.74 -7.64 -3.74
CA VAL A 124 10.04 -7.00 -4.86
C VAL A 124 10.80 -7.25 -6.15
N LYS A 125 10.06 -7.30 -7.26
CA LYS A 125 10.64 -7.21 -8.60
C LYS A 125 10.35 -5.81 -9.13
N ARG A 126 11.33 -5.24 -9.83
CA ARG A 126 11.14 -3.98 -10.55
C ARG A 126 11.36 -4.24 -12.03
N GLU A 127 10.72 -3.46 -12.89
CA GLU A 127 10.87 -3.58 -14.34
C GLU A 127 12.23 -3.09 -14.84
N ASP A 128 12.83 -2.14 -14.12
CA ASP A 128 14.12 -1.52 -14.42
C ASP A 128 15.31 -2.27 -13.79
N HIS A 129 15.08 -3.41 -13.14
CA HIS A 129 16.15 -4.20 -12.54
C HIS A 129 15.93 -5.71 -12.70
N GLU A 130 16.98 -6.42 -13.12
CA GLU A 130 16.90 -7.84 -13.51
C GLU A 130 16.62 -8.79 -12.34
N HIS A 131 17.22 -8.54 -11.17
CA HIS A 131 17.12 -9.41 -10.01
C HIS A 131 16.03 -8.93 -9.04
N PRO A 132 15.41 -9.83 -8.25
CA PRO A 132 14.57 -9.41 -7.13
C PRO A 132 15.39 -8.61 -6.10
N LEU A 133 14.80 -7.54 -5.56
CA LEU A 133 15.38 -6.77 -4.47
C LEU A 133 14.81 -7.27 -3.15
N THR A 134 15.66 -7.33 -2.13
CA THR A 134 15.28 -7.70 -0.77
C THR A 134 15.19 -6.46 0.11
N LEU A 135 14.18 -6.40 0.98
CA LEU A 135 14.01 -5.34 1.96
C LEU A 135 15.09 -5.43 3.05
N LEU A 136 15.79 -4.33 3.27
CA LEU A 136 16.68 -4.14 4.40
C LEU A 136 16.11 -3.06 5.31
N TYR A 137 16.11 -3.31 6.63
CA TYR A 137 15.61 -2.36 7.63
C TYR A 137 16.61 -1.25 7.99
N ASN A 138 17.74 -1.20 7.29
CA ASN A 138 18.78 -0.18 7.35
C ASN A 138 19.54 -0.21 6.00
N THR A 139 20.29 0.84 5.67
CA THR A 139 21.15 0.79 4.48
C THR A 139 22.37 -0.13 4.73
N PRO A 140 22.94 -0.75 3.68
CA PRO A 140 24.22 -1.46 3.74
C PRO A 140 25.39 -0.62 4.27
N CYS A 141 25.27 0.70 4.28
CA CYS A 141 26.29 1.63 4.74
C CYS A 141 26.25 1.89 6.25
N LYS A 142 25.24 1.38 6.97
CA LYS A 142 25.08 1.61 8.40
C LYS A 142 26.31 1.21 9.21
N GLY A 143 26.82 2.15 10.02
CA GLY A 143 27.94 1.91 10.93
C GLY A 143 29.33 1.86 10.27
N ARG A 144 29.44 2.16 8.98
CA ARG A 144 30.75 2.33 8.33
C ARG A 144 31.45 3.59 8.83
N LYS A 145 32.78 3.54 8.92
CA LYS A 145 33.63 4.65 9.41
C LYS A 145 34.32 5.45 8.31
N ASP A 146 34.20 5.00 7.07
CA ASP A 146 34.80 5.64 5.89
C ASP A 146 33.96 6.80 5.35
N GLY A 147 32.77 7.05 5.93
CA GLY A 147 31.88 8.13 5.52
C GLY A 147 31.12 7.84 4.21
N VAL A 148 31.14 6.59 3.73
CA VAL A 148 30.39 6.20 2.54
C VAL A 148 28.89 6.24 2.87
N VAL A 149 28.15 7.01 2.07
CA VAL A 149 26.68 7.10 2.14
C VAL A 149 26.05 6.12 1.15
N PHE A 150 24.80 5.74 1.39
CA PHE A 150 24.02 4.94 0.44
C PHE A 150 23.28 5.90 -0.49
N ILE A 151 23.37 5.66 -1.79
CA ILE A 151 22.73 6.49 -2.82
C ILE A 151 21.66 5.63 -3.49
N CYS A 152 20.45 6.15 -3.64
CA CYS A 152 19.40 5.47 -4.40
C CYS A 152 19.76 5.47 -5.89
N ASP A 153 19.86 4.29 -6.53
CA ASP A 153 20.22 4.15 -7.95
C ASP A 153 19.20 4.75 -8.93
N VAL A 154 18.01 5.10 -8.45
CA VAL A 154 16.94 5.65 -9.30
C VAL A 154 16.91 7.18 -9.29
N CYS A 155 17.05 7.81 -8.12
CA CYS A 155 16.99 9.27 -7.98
C CYS A 155 18.35 9.91 -7.72
N GLU A 156 19.40 9.11 -7.51
CA GLU A 156 20.75 9.56 -7.16
C GLU A 156 20.81 10.42 -5.89
N VAL A 157 19.86 10.22 -4.97
CA VAL A 157 19.78 10.93 -3.69
C VAL A 157 20.30 10.04 -2.55
N ASP A 158 21.03 10.66 -1.63
CA ASP A 158 21.52 10.04 -0.39
C ASP A 158 20.36 9.54 0.48
N VAL A 159 20.42 8.29 0.89
CA VAL A 159 19.48 7.67 1.84
C VAL A 159 20.15 7.57 3.20
N SER A 160 19.48 8.11 4.23
CA SER A 160 19.95 8.03 5.61
C SER A 160 20.13 6.57 6.07
N GLU A 161 21.20 6.26 6.80
CA GLU A 161 21.61 4.88 7.11
C GLU A 161 20.58 4.03 7.88
N ASN A 162 19.65 4.68 8.59
CA ASN A 162 18.63 4.01 9.40
C ASN A 162 17.31 3.81 8.66
N LEU A 163 17.17 4.33 7.42
CA LEU A 163 15.97 4.12 6.63
C LEU A 163 15.99 2.77 5.93
N TRP A 164 14.80 2.27 5.63
CA TRP A 164 14.62 1.03 4.91
C TRP A 164 14.86 1.24 3.42
N VAL A 165 15.46 0.23 2.80
CA VAL A 165 15.78 0.22 1.37
C VAL A 165 15.46 -1.13 0.78
N TYR A 166 15.12 -1.15 -0.51
CA TYR A 166 15.18 -2.38 -1.30
C TYR A 166 16.57 -2.49 -1.90
N TYR A 167 17.21 -3.66 -1.78
CA TYR A 167 18.59 -3.87 -2.18
C TYR A 167 18.79 -5.21 -2.88
N CYS A 168 19.47 -5.19 -4.01
CA CYS A 168 20.01 -6.34 -4.71
C CYS A 168 21.51 -6.45 -4.44
N LYS A 169 21.92 -7.48 -3.70
CA LYS A 169 23.32 -7.74 -3.40
C LYS A 169 24.15 -8.16 -4.61
N GLU A 170 23.53 -8.80 -5.60
CA GLU A 170 24.22 -9.31 -6.79
C GLU A 170 24.73 -8.19 -7.69
N CYS A 171 23.95 -7.11 -7.79
CA CYS A 171 24.25 -5.95 -8.62
C CYS A 171 24.75 -4.73 -7.82
N ASP A 172 24.76 -4.80 -6.49
CA ASP A 172 24.95 -3.64 -5.61
C ASP A 172 23.97 -2.49 -5.95
N TYR A 173 22.71 -2.85 -6.20
CA TYR A 173 21.65 -1.93 -6.63
C TYR A 173 20.64 -1.72 -5.49
N GLY A 174 20.25 -0.46 -5.24
CA GLY A 174 19.57 -0.03 -4.04
C GLY A 174 18.59 1.11 -4.26
N THR A 175 17.39 1.02 -3.68
CA THR A 175 16.35 2.05 -3.82
C THR A 175 15.67 2.37 -2.50
N HIS A 176 15.04 3.55 -2.41
CA HIS A 176 14.08 3.86 -1.35
C HIS A 176 13.02 2.75 -1.22
N VAL A 177 12.47 2.57 -0.01
CA VAL A 177 11.40 1.57 0.27
C VAL A 177 10.09 1.88 -0.45
N HIS A 178 9.77 3.16 -0.63
CA HIS A 178 8.65 3.62 -1.46
C HIS A 178 9.15 4.07 -2.83
N SER A 179 8.21 4.28 -3.76
CA SER A 179 8.53 4.71 -5.12
C SER A 179 9.40 5.97 -5.10
N CYS A 180 10.63 5.83 -5.57
CA CYS A 180 11.51 6.95 -5.86
C CYS A 180 11.23 7.44 -7.29
N THR A 181 10.90 8.71 -7.40
CA THR A 181 10.80 9.41 -8.68
C THR A 181 12.16 10.00 -9.03
N THR A 182 12.60 9.87 -10.28
CA THR A 182 13.66 10.73 -10.81
C THR A 182 13.18 12.18 -10.70
N ASN A 183 13.94 13.04 -10.01
CA ASN A 183 13.64 14.47 -10.00
C ASN A 183 13.80 14.99 -11.44
N GLU A 184 12.70 15.21 -12.15
CA GLU A 184 12.71 16.10 -13.31
C GLU A 184 12.90 17.53 -12.78
N ASP A 185 14.17 17.96 -12.75
CA ASP A 185 14.68 19.33 -12.63
C ASP A 185 13.91 20.30 -11.70
N ASN A 186 14.18 20.23 -10.40
CA ASN A 186 14.04 21.39 -9.51
C ASN A 186 15.40 22.10 -9.36
N GLY A 187 15.94 22.62 -10.46
CA GLY A 187 17.02 23.60 -10.43
C GLY A 187 16.64 24.86 -9.62
N PRO A 188 17.60 25.61 -9.04
CA PRO A 188 17.30 26.66 -8.07
C PRO A 188 16.59 27.85 -8.72
N LYS A 189 15.28 28.01 -8.49
CA LYS A 189 14.51 29.17 -8.92
C LYS A 189 14.93 30.42 -8.13
N LYS A 190 15.76 31.26 -8.75
CA LYS A 190 15.83 32.69 -8.45
C LYS A 190 14.54 33.36 -8.91
N GLY A 191 14.11 34.35 -8.13
CA GLY A 191 12.77 34.93 -8.13
C GLY A 191 12.22 35.41 -9.48
N GLY A 192 10.93 35.21 -9.61
CA GLY A 192 10.04 35.71 -10.65
C GLY A 192 8.66 35.13 -10.36
N GLU A 193 7.76 35.98 -9.86
CA GLU A 193 6.34 35.72 -9.71
C GLU A 193 5.71 35.53 -11.08
N GLU A 194 5.00 34.42 -11.30
CA GLU A 194 3.72 34.32 -12.03
C GLU A 194 3.25 32.86 -12.10
N GLU A 195 1.97 32.70 -12.39
CA GLU A 195 1.04 31.70 -11.89
C GLU A 195 0.98 30.40 -12.72
N GLY A 196 0.71 29.29 -12.02
CA GLY A 196 -0.07 28.14 -12.53
C GLY A 196 0.58 27.17 -13.51
N GLU A 197 1.03 26.01 -13.01
CA GLU A 197 0.78 24.68 -13.63
C GLU A 197 1.30 23.56 -12.70
N SER A 198 0.37 22.87 -12.02
CA SER A 198 0.61 21.77 -11.08
C SER A 198 -0.03 20.47 -11.57
N SER A 199 -0.02 20.21 -12.87
CA SER A 199 -0.74 19.06 -13.48
C SER A 199 0.15 17.90 -13.96
N SER A 200 1.48 18.01 -13.91
CA SER A 200 2.38 16.92 -14.36
C SER A 200 2.57 15.82 -13.31
N LEU A 201 2.62 16.16 -12.02
CA LEU A 201 2.86 15.20 -10.93
C LEU A 201 1.69 14.20 -10.73
N SER A 202 0.46 14.65 -10.94
CA SER A 202 -0.72 13.80 -10.87
C SER A 202 -0.80 12.82 -12.04
N THR A 203 -0.40 13.23 -13.25
CA THR A 203 -0.51 12.40 -14.45
C THR A 203 0.41 11.18 -14.42
N SER A 204 1.62 11.30 -13.87
CA SER A 204 2.54 10.16 -13.73
C SER A 204 2.00 9.10 -12.76
N ARG A 205 1.44 9.51 -11.62
CA ARG A 205 0.82 8.60 -10.64
C ARG A 205 -0.43 7.92 -11.21
N ILE A 206 -1.26 8.66 -11.94
CA ILE A 206 -2.42 8.12 -12.66
C ILE A 206 -1.98 7.06 -13.66
N LYS A 207 -0.90 7.28 -14.43
CA LYS A 207 -0.43 6.31 -15.42
C LYS A 207 0.04 5.00 -14.76
N SER A 208 0.78 5.07 -13.67
CA SER A 208 1.23 3.87 -12.93
C SER A 208 0.06 3.11 -12.31
N LEU A 209 -0.94 3.81 -11.77
CA LEU A 209 -2.14 3.18 -11.21
C LEU A 209 -2.97 2.51 -12.32
N MET A 210 -3.18 3.19 -13.45
CA MET A 210 -3.91 2.67 -14.60
C MET A 210 -3.27 1.39 -15.17
N GLU A 211 -1.92 1.32 -15.19
CA GLU A 211 -1.22 0.11 -15.62
C GLU A 211 -1.39 -1.03 -14.60
N ALA A 212 -1.20 -0.77 -13.31
CA ALA A 212 -1.42 -1.78 -12.26
C ALA A 212 -2.86 -2.32 -12.26
N GLU A 213 -3.86 -1.47 -12.49
CA GLU A 213 -5.24 -1.91 -12.67
C GLU A 213 -5.44 -2.76 -13.92
N LYS A 214 -4.77 -2.42 -15.03
CA LYS A 214 -4.80 -3.22 -16.26
C LYS A 214 -4.18 -4.60 -16.03
N GLU A 215 -3.06 -4.69 -15.34
CA GLU A 215 -2.43 -5.97 -14.97
C GLU A 215 -3.32 -6.80 -14.04
N MET A 216 -3.95 -6.20 -13.03
CA MET A 216 -4.89 -6.89 -12.15
C MET A 216 -6.12 -7.41 -12.92
N ARG A 217 -6.63 -6.63 -13.89
CA ARG A 217 -7.73 -7.04 -14.78
C ARG A 217 -7.29 -8.21 -15.68
N GLU A 218 -6.10 -8.14 -16.26
CA GLU A 218 -5.55 -9.22 -17.09
C GLU A 218 -5.32 -10.51 -16.27
N MET A 219 -4.78 -10.39 -15.05
CA MET A 219 -4.61 -11.53 -14.14
C MET A 219 -5.95 -12.15 -13.75
N ALA A 220 -6.98 -11.34 -13.49
CA ALA A 220 -8.33 -11.82 -13.19
C ALA A 220 -8.97 -12.54 -14.38
N ILE A 221 -8.76 -12.05 -15.61
CA ILE A 221 -9.22 -12.71 -16.83
C ILE A 221 -8.52 -14.06 -17.02
N ILE A 222 -7.20 -14.13 -16.85
CA ILE A 222 -6.44 -15.38 -16.95
C ILE A 222 -6.93 -16.39 -15.92
N HIS A 223 -7.13 -15.96 -14.67
CA HIS A 223 -7.65 -16.81 -13.62
C HIS A 223 -9.05 -17.33 -13.93
N GLN A 224 -9.96 -16.47 -14.45
CA GLN A 224 -11.29 -16.91 -14.85
C GLN A 224 -11.25 -17.91 -16.00
N LEU A 225 -10.40 -17.69 -17.01
CA LEU A 225 -10.22 -18.63 -18.11
C LEU A 225 -9.67 -19.97 -17.63
N GLN A 226 -8.78 -19.97 -16.63
CA GLN A 226 -8.29 -21.21 -16.00
C GLN A 226 -9.41 -21.95 -15.25
N LEU A 227 -10.25 -21.23 -14.51
CA LEU A 227 -11.42 -21.83 -13.84
C LEU A 227 -12.42 -22.40 -14.86
N ASP A 228 -12.74 -21.66 -15.92
CA ASP A 228 -13.66 -22.11 -16.97
C ASP A 228 -13.09 -23.34 -17.71
N ALA A 229 -11.78 -23.40 -17.93
CA ALA A 229 -11.12 -24.56 -18.52
C ALA A 229 -11.15 -25.78 -17.58
N LEU A 230 -11.00 -25.58 -16.27
CA LEU A 230 -11.14 -26.64 -15.27
C LEU A 230 -12.58 -27.14 -15.18
N ASP A 231 -13.58 -26.26 -15.21
CA ASP A 231 -15.00 -26.62 -15.22
C ASP A 231 -15.38 -27.34 -16.53
N ALA A 232 -14.87 -26.88 -17.67
CA ALA A 232 -15.04 -27.57 -18.95
C ALA A 232 -14.40 -28.97 -18.94
N ALA A 233 -13.19 -29.11 -18.39
CA ALA A 233 -12.53 -30.41 -18.23
C ALA A 233 -13.27 -31.32 -17.22
N GLY A 234 -13.81 -30.76 -16.14
CA GLY A 234 -14.64 -31.46 -15.16
C GLY A 234 -15.96 -31.95 -15.77
N SER A 235 -16.55 -31.19 -16.69
CA SER A 235 -17.77 -31.57 -17.42
C SER A 235 -17.54 -32.70 -18.44
N TYR A 236 -16.28 -32.98 -18.82
CA TYR A 236 -15.95 -34.07 -19.74
C TYR A 236 -15.94 -35.46 -19.05
N VAL A 237 -15.98 -35.50 -17.72
CA VAL A 237 -15.99 -36.75 -16.94
C VAL A 237 -17.44 -37.16 -16.61
N GLY A 238 -18.25 -37.42 -17.63
CA GLY A 238 -19.66 -37.71 -17.34
C GLY A 238 -20.55 -38.17 -18.49
N SER A 239 -20.06 -38.89 -19.50
CA SER A 239 -20.92 -39.57 -20.50
C SER A 239 -20.18 -40.64 -21.31
N TRP A 240 -19.44 -41.54 -20.66
CA TRP A 240 -19.00 -42.78 -21.32
C TRP A 240 -19.89 -43.92 -20.86
N GLU A 241 -21.07 -44.05 -21.47
CA GLU A 241 -21.81 -45.32 -21.46
C GLU A 241 -21.18 -46.26 -22.51
N PRO A 242 -20.70 -47.45 -22.10
CA PRO A 242 -20.14 -48.41 -23.04
C PRO A 242 -21.22 -48.94 -23.98
N ARG A 243 -21.08 -48.70 -25.28
CA ARG A 243 -21.91 -49.36 -26.31
C ARG A 243 -21.66 -50.86 -26.26
N ARG A 244 -22.60 -51.56 -25.64
CA ARG A 244 -22.75 -53.02 -25.70
C ARG A 244 -22.92 -53.40 -27.19
N LYS A 245 -21.89 -54.02 -27.77
CA LYS A 245 -22.00 -54.68 -29.08
C LYS A 245 -22.40 -56.12 -28.80
N ASP A 246 -23.70 -56.38 -28.90
CA ASP A 246 -24.23 -57.73 -29.01
C ASP A 246 -23.83 -58.27 -30.38
N TYR A 247 -22.84 -59.17 -30.39
CA TYR A 247 -22.71 -60.16 -31.45
C TYR A 247 -22.83 -61.52 -30.77
N TRP A 248 -23.87 -62.24 -31.17
CA TRP A 248 -24.15 -63.63 -30.85
C TRP A 248 -22.95 -64.53 -31.16
#